data_AF-A0A1Y3N9V2-F1
#
_entry.id   AF-A0A1Y3N9V2-F1
#
_cell.length_a   1.000
_cell.length_b   1.000
_cell.length_c   1.000
_cell.angle_alpha   90.00
_cell.angle_beta   90.00
_cell.angle_gamma   90.00
#
_symmetry.space_group_name_H-M   'P 1'
#
loop_
_entity.id
_entity.type
_entity.pdbx_description
1 polymer ?
#
loop_
_entity_poly.entity_id
_entity_poly.type
_entity_poly.pdbx_seq_one_letter_code
_entity_poly.pdbx_strand_id
1 'polypeptide(L)'
;MGCVHYNNYFKNPTYKINVNEPTYIFIRLQIQTMKPPGMHVAIFELQEDGTPGSEIASSGAYSNLIQGVLSNKILLMPETVFSTWEPSPGPFTAFIYTSNMIEIQEICHE
;
A
#
# COMPACT_ATOMS: atom_id res chain seq x y z
N MET A 1 4.06 -15.51 5.08
CA MET A 1 4.15 -14.12 4.60
C MET A 1 4.10 -13.22 5.83
N GLY A 2 4.84 -12.12 5.86
CA GLY A 2 5.06 -11.33 7.08
C GLY A 2 5.82 -10.03 6.83
N CYS A 3 6.12 -9.33 7.91
CA CYS A 3 6.70 -7.99 7.91
C CYS A 3 8.09 -7.89 7.27
N VAL A 4 8.62 -6.67 7.15
CA VAL A 4 9.96 -6.39 6.60
C VAL A 4 11.06 -7.27 7.23
N HIS A 5 10.88 -7.70 8.48
CA HIS A 5 11.80 -8.58 9.19
C HIS A 5 11.78 -10.06 8.72
N TYR A 6 10.77 -10.47 7.95
CA TYR A 6 10.56 -11.85 7.52
C TYR A 6 10.98 -12.14 6.08
N ASN A 7 11.73 -11.23 5.43
CA ASN A 7 12.30 -11.38 4.07
C ASN A 7 11.30 -11.81 2.97
N ASN A 8 9.99 -11.70 3.25
CA ASN A 8 8.88 -12.10 2.39
C ASN A 8 7.91 -10.94 2.15
N TYR A 9 8.31 -9.71 2.50
CA TYR A 9 7.47 -8.52 2.44
C TYR A 9 7.01 -8.20 1.00
N PHE A 10 7.83 -8.52 0.00
CA PHE A 10 7.48 -8.32 -1.41
C PHE A 10 6.64 -9.45 -2.02
N LYS A 11 6.33 -10.52 -1.27
CA LYS A 11 5.39 -11.57 -1.72
C LYS A 11 3.94 -11.24 -1.41
N ASN A 12 3.71 -10.08 -0.81
CA ASN A 12 2.41 -9.65 -0.41
C ASN A 12 1.66 -9.07 -1.61
N PRO A 13 0.32 -9.05 -1.57
CA PRO A 13 -0.49 -8.31 -2.54
C PRO A 13 0.06 -6.90 -2.77
N THR A 14 0.31 -6.62 -4.04
CA THR A 14 0.95 -5.40 -4.49
C THR A 14 0.10 -4.76 -5.56
N TYR A 15 -0.02 -3.44 -5.51
CA TYR A 15 -0.75 -2.68 -6.50
C TYR A 15 0.13 -1.57 -7.07
N LYS A 16 0.14 -1.44 -8.40
CA LYS A 16 0.69 -0.29 -9.10
C LYS A 16 -0.38 0.78 -9.20
N ILE A 17 0.00 2.03 -8.95
CA ILE A 17 -0.89 3.18 -9.07
C ILE A 17 -0.30 4.08 -10.14
N ASN A 18 -0.99 4.30 -11.24
CA ASN A 18 -0.53 5.23 -12.26
C ASN A 18 -1.27 6.55 -12.09
N VAL A 19 -0.50 7.63 -12.00
CA VAL A 19 -1.03 9.00 -11.97
C VAL A 19 -0.56 9.73 -13.22
N ASN A 20 -1.48 10.43 -13.91
CA ASN A 20 -1.18 11.18 -15.13
C ASN A 20 -0.87 12.66 -14.84
N GLU A 21 -1.23 13.13 -13.64
CA GLU A 21 -1.04 14.50 -13.18
C GLU A 21 -0.72 14.49 -11.67
N PRO A 22 -0.10 15.56 -11.12
CA PRO A 22 0.21 15.65 -9.71
C PRO A 22 -1.03 15.40 -8.83
N THR A 23 -1.01 14.31 -8.07
CA THR A 23 -2.20 13.79 -7.37
C THR A 23 -1.91 13.54 -5.90
N TYR A 24 -2.71 14.13 -5.02
CA TYR A 24 -2.65 13.78 -3.60
C TYR A 24 -3.31 12.43 -3.37
N ILE A 25 -2.61 11.55 -2.66
CA ILE A 25 -3.12 10.23 -2.28
C ILE A 25 -2.94 9.97 -0.78
N PHE A 26 -3.85 9.18 -0.22
CA PHE A 26 -3.62 8.42 1.00
C PHE A 26 -4.45 7.14 0.96
N ILE A 27 -3.95 6.10 1.64
CA ILE A 27 -4.52 4.76 1.57
C ILE A 27 -4.92 4.33 2.97
N ARG A 28 -6.17 3.87 3.12
CA ARG A 28 -6.65 3.23 4.34
C ARG A 28 -6.78 1.74 4.12
N LEU A 29 -6.16 0.96 4.97
CA LEU A 29 -6.31 -0.49 5.01
C LEU A 29 -7.18 -0.87 6.19
N GLN A 30 -8.21 -1.67 5.97
CA GLN A 30 -9.11 -2.13 7.02
C GLN A 30 -9.50 -3.59 6.83
N ILE A 31 -9.65 -4.30 7.94
CA ILE A 31 -10.22 -5.65 8.01
C ILE A 31 -11.49 -5.57 8.85
N GLN A 32 -12.63 -5.88 8.25
CA GLN A 32 -13.95 -5.73 8.89
C GLN A 32 -14.54 -7.06 9.36
N THR A 33 -14.06 -8.18 8.82
CA THR A 33 -14.64 -9.51 9.01
C THR A 33 -14.12 -10.25 10.25
N MET A 34 -13.07 -9.74 10.88
CA MET A 34 -12.43 -10.35 12.05
C MET A 34 -11.71 -9.32 12.89
N LYS A 35 -11.22 -9.74 14.07
CA LYS A 35 -10.30 -8.93 14.87
C LYS A 35 -9.05 -8.64 14.03
N PRO A 36 -8.73 -7.37 13.73
CA PRO A 36 -7.57 -7.06 12.90
C PRO A 36 -6.28 -7.50 13.60
N PRO A 37 -5.33 -8.14 12.91
CA PRO A 37 -3.98 -8.27 13.42
C PRO A 37 -3.23 -6.95 13.24
N GLY A 38 -1.92 -6.95 13.50
CA GLY A 38 -1.06 -5.81 13.17
C GLY A 38 -1.11 -5.56 11.67
N MET A 39 -1.74 -4.46 11.27
CA MET A 39 -1.86 -4.00 9.90
C MET A 39 -0.87 -2.89 9.63
N HIS A 40 -0.42 -2.82 8.37
CA HIS A 40 0.45 -1.78 7.86
C HIS A 40 0.21 -1.61 6.36
N VAL A 41 0.34 -0.37 5.89
CA VAL A 41 0.33 -0.05 4.46
C VAL A 41 1.48 0.90 4.17
N ALA A 42 2.19 0.65 3.08
CA ALA A 42 3.26 1.52 2.62
C ALA A 42 3.24 1.68 1.10
N ILE A 43 3.70 2.85 0.69
CA ILE A 43 3.83 3.30 -0.68
C ILE A 43 5.33 3.48 -0.93
N PHE A 44 5.78 2.91 -2.03
CA PHE A 44 7.16 2.92 -2.48
C PHE A 44 7.25 3.60 -3.84
N GLU A 45 8.42 4.15 -4.13
CA GLU A 45 8.77 4.53 -5.50
C GLU A 45 8.84 3.28 -6.38
N LEU A 46 8.60 3.47 -7.68
CA LEU A 46 8.81 2.42 -8.67
C LEU A 46 10.14 2.69 -9.36
N GLN A 47 11.06 1.72 -9.30
CA GLN A 47 12.32 1.81 -10.04
C GLN A 47 12.10 1.48 -11.53
N GLU A 48 13.08 1.84 -12.38
CA GLU A 48 13.00 1.60 -13.83
C GLU A 48 12.84 0.11 -14.18
N ASP A 49 13.35 -0.79 -13.32
CA ASP A 49 13.23 -2.24 -13.46
C ASP A 49 11.89 -2.81 -12.96
N GLY A 50 10.96 -1.94 -12.54
CA GLY A 50 9.66 -2.30 -12.01
C GLY A 50 9.70 -2.80 -10.56
N THR A 51 10.85 -2.73 -9.90
CA THR A 51 10.99 -3.14 -8.51
C THR A 51 10.70 -1.98 -7.53
N PRO A 52 10.45 -2.30 -6.25
CA PRO A 52 10.12 -1.27 -5.25
C PRO A 52 11.37 -0.51 -4.87
N GLY A 53 11.30 0.81 -4.92
CA GLY A 53 12.34 1.73 -4.49
C GLY A 53 12.26 2.10 -3.01
N SER A 54 12.50 3.37 -2.71
CA SER A 54 12.42 3.89 -1.36
C SER A 54 10.97 4.01 -0.88
N GLU A 55 10.73 3.85 0.43
CA GLU A 55 9.42 4.13 1.03
C GLU A 55 9.17 5.64 1.04
N ILE A 56 8.07 6.06 0.42
CA ILE A 56 7.66 7.48 0.34
C ILE A 56 6.55 7.82 1.31
N ALA A 57 5.73 6.83 1.68
CA ALA A 57 4.71 6.97 2.71
C ALA A 57 4.40 5.64 3.35
N SER A 58 4.02 5.68 4.61
CA SER A 58 3.43 4.54 5.29
C SER A 58 2.39 4.99 6.29
N SER A 59 1.71 4.01 6.88
CA SER A 59 0.90 4.22 8.08
C SER A 59 1.71 4.36 9.36
N GLY A 60 3.04 4.28 9.29
CA GLY A 60 3.92 4.28 10.46
C GLY A 60 3.85 2.94 11.21
N ALA A 61 3.73 2.99 12.53
CA ALA A 61 3.73 1.77 13.35
C ALA A 61 2.55 0.84 13.02
N TYR A 62 2.79 -0.46 13.10
CA TYR A 62 1.77 -1.48 12.97
C TYR A 62 0.64 -1.28 13.99
N SER A 63 -0.60 -1.41 13.53
CA SER A 63 -1.77 -1.22 14.39
C SER A 63 -2.83 -2.27 14.14
N ASN A 64 -3.53 -2.68 15.21
CA ASN A 64 -4.59 -3.68 15.19
C ASN A 64 -5.98 -3.08 15.44
N LEU A 65 -6.12 -1.78 15.19
CA LEU A 65 -7.34 -1.05 15.46
C LEU A 65 -8.43 -1.39 14.43
N ILE A 66 -9.70 -1.45 14.89
CA ILE A 66 -10.86 -1.82 14.06
C ILE A 66 -11.06 -0.85 12.89
N GLN A 67 -10.74 0.43 13.09
CA GLN A 67 -10.79 1.41 12.00
C GLN A 67 -9.70 1.21 10.95
N GLY A 68 -8.74 0.30 11.13
CA GLY A 68 -7.65 0.11 10.18
C GLY A 68 -6.49 1.07 10.39
N VAL A 69 -5.59 1.08 9.41
CA VAL A 69 -4.42 1.96 9.35
C VAL A 69 -4.53 2.90 8.15
N LEU A 70 -3.96 4.09 8.28
CA LEU A 70 -4.02 5.15 7.27
C LEU A 70 -2.60 5.59 6.93
N SER A 71 -2.24 5.61 5.65
CA SER A 71 -0.96 6.17 5.22
C SER A 71 -0.93 7.68 5.39
N ASN A 72 0.28 8.23 5.45
CA ASN A 72 0.46 9.67 5.28
C ASN A 72 -0.09 10.14 3.92
N LYS A 73 -0.63 11.36 3.90
CA LYS A 73 -1.03 12.02 2.65
C LYS A 73 0.21 12.50 1.92
N ILE A 74 0.39 12.04 0.69
CA ILE A 74 1.53 12.43 -0.16
C ILE A 74 1.06 12.98 -1.50
N LEU A 75 1.90 13.80 -2.12
CA LEU A 75 1.74 14.22 -3.50
C LEU A 75 2.51 13.26 -4.40
N LEU A 76 1.80 12.56 -5.28
CA LEU A 76 2.40 11.71 -6.31
C LEU A 76 2.60 12.50 -7.59
N MET A 77 3.80 12.39 -8.15
CA MET A 77 4.11 12.90 -9.48
C MET A 77 3.89 11.78 -10.52
N PRO A 78 3.65 12.14 -11.79
CA PRO A 78 3.56 11.16 -12.88
C PRO A 78 4.74 10.18 -12.88
N GLU A 79 4.47 8.94 -13.29
CA GLU A 79 5.45 7.84 -13.41
C GLU A 79 5.99 7.25 -12.11
N THR A 80 5.50 7.72 -10.96
CA THR A 80 5.77 7.07 -9.67
C THR A 80 4.60 6.14 -9.34
N VAL A 81 4.86 4.91 -8.86
CA VAL A 81 4.23 4.31 -7.65
C VAL A 81 4.20 2.78 -7.68
N PHE A 82 4.47 2.23 -6.50
CA PHE A 82 4.23 0.85 -6.10
C PHE A 82 3.65 0.82 -4.66
N SER A 83 2.58 0.06 -4.41
CA SER A 83 1.98 -0.10 -3.07
C SER A 83 2.12 -1.54 -2.63
N THR A 84 2.77 -1.79 -1.49
CA THR A 84 2.78 -3.11 -0.85
C THR A 84 1.97 -3.11 0.43
N TRP A 85 1.29 -4.23 0.62
CA TRP A 85 0.55 -4.55 1.82
C TRP A 85 1.34 -5.54 2.69
N GLU A 86 0.98 -5.72 3.97
CA GLU A 86 1.39 -6.91 4.74
C GLU A 86 0.19 -7.84 5.00
N PRO A 87 0.31 -9.14 4.70
CA PRO A 87 -0.78 -10.07 4.84
C PRO A 87 -1.11 -10.34 6.29
N SER A 88 -2.23 -9.76 6.67
CA SER A 88 -3.11 -10.39 7.62
C SER A 88 -3.71 -11.66 7.01
N PRO A 89 -3.79 -12.79 7.72
CA PRO A 89 -4.71 -13.85 7.34
C PRO A 89 -6.14 -13.26 7.32
N GLY A 90 -6.81 -13.34 6.18
CA GLY A 90 -8.20 -12.90 6.02
C GLY A 90 -8.43 -11.86 4.92
N PRO A 91 -9.69 -11.66 4.51
CA PRO A 91 -10.04 -10.66 3.51
C PRO A 91 -9.84 -9.24 4.08
N PHE A 92 -9.30 -8.35 3.25
CA PHE A 92 -9.07 -6.96 3.60
C PHE A 92 -9.75 -6.04 2.58
N THR A 93 -9.88 -4.77 2.94
CA THR A 93 -10.32 -3.71 2.03
C THR A 93 -9.32 -2.56 2.11
N ALA A 94 -8.77 -2.19 0.95
CA ALA A 94 -7.96 -1.00 0.78
C ALA A 94 -8.83 0.11 0.16
N PHE A 95 -8.98 1.22 0.88
CA PHE A 95 -9.63 2.43 0.39
C PHE A 95 -8.55 3.40 -0.05
N ILE A 96 -8.57 3.76 -1.33
CA ILE A 96 -7.61 4.68 -1.92
C ILE A 96 -8.33 6.01 -2.15
N TYR A 97 -7.84 7.06 -1.50
CA TYR A 97 -8.40 8.41 -1.61
C TYR A 97 -7.47 9.26 -2.46
N THR A 98 -8.01 9.83 -3.54
CA THR A 98 -7.22 10.65 -4.47
C THR A 98 -7.87 12.00 -4.74
N SER A 99 -7.05 13.00 -5.07
CA SER A 99 -7.54 14.29 -5.56
C SER A 99 -7.96 14.25 -7.04
N ASN A 100 -7.34 13.38 -7.83
CA ASN A 100 -7.60 13.22 -9.27
C ASN A 100 -7.84 11.76 -9.62
N MET A 101 -8.23 11.50 -10.86
CA MET A 101 -8.38 10.15 -11.39
C MET A 101 -7.03 9.45 -11.45
N ILE A 102 -7.02 8.17 -11.06
CA ILE A 102 -5.85 7.30 -11.09
C ILE A 102 -6.21 5.96 -11.71
N GLU A 103 -5.21 5.25 -12.21
CA GLU A 103 -5.36 3.86 -12.63
C GLU A 103 -4.67 2.95 -11.60
N ILE A 104 -5.30 1.81 -11.29
CA ILE A 104 -4.76 0.84 -10.35
C ILE A 104 -4.65 -0.51 -11.04
N GLN A 105 -3.49 -1.15 -10.92
CA GLN A 105 -3.22 -2.48 -11.46
C GLN A 105 -2.65 -3.38 -10.38
N GLU A 106 -3.24 -4.55 -10.18
CA GLU A 106 -2.67 -5.57 -9.29
C GLU A 106 -1.45 -6.21 -9.94
N ILE A 107 -0.37 -6.35 -9.15
CA ILE A 107 0.83 -7.08 -9.55
C ILE A 107 0.74 -8.47 -8.93
N CYS A 108 0.45 -9.46 -9.78
CA CYS A 108 0.51 -10.87 -9.39
C CYS A 108 1.97 -11.31 -9.35
N HIS A 109 2.43 -11.77 -8.19
CA HIS A 109 3.73 -12.42 -8.06
C HIS A 109 3.57 -13.90 -8.43
N GLU A 110 4.38 -14.38 -9.39
CA GLU A 110 4.46 -15.81 -9.75
C GLU A 110 5.13 -16.67 -8.65
#